data_AF-B7K1Y9-F1
#
_entry.id   AF-B7K1Y9-F1
#
_cell.length_a   1.000
_cell.length_b   1.000
_cell.length_c   1.000
_cell.angle_alpha   90.00
_cell.angle_beta   90.00
_cell.angle_gamma   90.00
#
_symmetry.space_group_name_H-M   'P 1'
#
loop_
_entity.id
_entity.type
_entity.pdbx_description
1 polymer ?
#
loop_
_entity_poly.entity_id
_entity_poly.type
_entity_poly.pdbx_seq_one_letter_code
_entity_poly.pdbx_strand_id
1 'polypeptide(L)'
;MITWLDLSVSKRLLSRWNFFLVGKKQTLKSVTIPKQEPNRILTNFYLFSQENSPLESTENEEKVENLLIEKADQEDSFIQDFFTYLGLSTLFILFGLLIGIFGYHWTAHFSWLDAMVEASMILSGMGPVHPLLTNSAKLFASFYALFSGLVFVLAMGVVLSPLVYSLLKKLRLNATKEE
;
A
#
# COMPACT_ATOMS: atom_id res chain seq x y z
N MET A 1 -44.39 -10.26 24.65
CA MET A 1 -43.24 -11.12 24.32
C MET A 1 -42.13 -10.20 23.82
N ILE A 2 -41.31 -9.78 24.77
CA ILE A 2 -40.09 -8.97 24.61
C ILE A 2 -39.05 -9.96 24.03
N THR A 3 -38.32 -9.66 22.97
CA THR A 3 -36.98 -9.07 23.10
C THR A 3 -36.55 -8.36 21.83
N TRP A 4 -36.41 -7.05 21.99
CA TRP A 4 -35.49 -6.21 21.26
C TRP A 4 -34.09 -6.82 21.32
N LEU A 5 -33.56 -7.26 20.18
CA LEU A 5 -32.18 -7.70 20.06
C LEU A 5 -31.27 -6.46 20.00
N ASP A 6 -31.03 -5.92 21.19
CA ASP A 6 -29.78 -5.32 21.65
C ASP A 6 -28.94 -4.51 20.63
N LEU A 7 -29.45 -3.32 20.30
CA LEU A 7 -28.67 -2.23 19.70
C LEU A 7 -27.75 -1.52 20.74
N SER A 8 -27.59 -2.08 21.95
CA SER A 8 -26.97 -1.43 23.11
C SER A 8 -25.55 -1.92 23.45
N VAL A 9 -24.99 -2.87 22.71
CA VAL A 9 -23.58 -3.30 22.90
C VAL A 9 -22.58 -2.44 22.13
N SER A 10 -22.98 -1.86 20.98
CA SER A 10 -22.05 -1.08 20.14
C SER A 10 -21.72 0.31 20.72
N LYS A 11 -22.67 0.97 21.39
CA LYS A 11 -22.43 2.30 21.99
C LYS A 11 -21.59 2.27 23.27
N ARG A 12 -21.41 1.09 23.89
CA ARG A 12 -20.65 0.94 25.14
C ARG A 12 -19.14 0.78 24.92
N LEU A 13 -18.68 0.54 23.68
CA LEU A 13 -17.25 0.48 23.33
C LEU A 13 -16.69 1.83 22.81
N LEU A 14 -17.54 2.72 22.30
CA LEU A 14 -17.12 4.05 21.82
C LEU A 14 -16.90 5.08 22.95
N SER A 15 -17.36 4.82 24.18
CA SER A 15 -17.13 5.74 25.32
C SER A 15 -15.78 5.57 26.02
N ARG A 16 -15.01 4.52 25.69
CA ARG A 16 -13.69 4.25 26.29
C ARG A 16 -12.51 4.89 25.54
N TRP A 17 -12.74 5.45 24.36
CA TRP A 17 -11.67 6.07 23.56
C TRP A 17 -11.48 7.57 23.83
N ASN A 18 -12.47 8.27 24.39
CA ASN A 18 -12.37 9.71 24.68
C ASN A 18 -11.74 10.07 26.04
N PHE A 19 -11.26 9.08 26.81
CA PHE A 19 -10.73 9.31 28.16
C PHE A 19 -9.19 9.43 28.21
N PHE A 20 -8.46 9.12 27.14
CA PHE A 20 -6.98 9.14 27.16
C PHE A 20 -6.37 10.45 26.61
N LEU A 21 -7.16 11.52 26.48
CA LEU A 21 -6.68 12.84 26.04
C LEU A 21 -6.87 13.94 27.09
N VAL A 22 -6.78 13.61 28.39
CA VAL A 22 -6.80 14.62 29.45
C VAL A 22 -5.75 14.32 30.52
N GLY A 23 -4.73 15.17 30.59
CA GLY A 23 -4.10 15.50 31.86
C GLY A 23 -2.63 15.14 32.01
N LYS A 24 -1.74 16.00 31.51
CA LYS A 24 -0.54 16.38 32.27
C LYS A 24 -0.03 17.78 31.89
N LYS A 25 -0.72 18.80 32.38
CA LYS A 25 -0.07 20.09 32.67
C LYS A 25 0.59 19.96 34.04
N GLN A 26 1.92 19.92 34.10
CA GLN A 26 2.65 20.22 35.32
C GLN A 26 3.53 21.45 35.07
N THR A 27 3.07 22.55 35.66
CA THR A 27 3.72 23.84 35.74
C THR A 27 4.85 23.79 36.77
N LEU A 28 6.06 24.09 36.29
CA LEU A 28 7.14 24.84 36.94
C LEU A 28 7.15 24.86 38.49
N LYS A 29 7.98 23.99 39.08
CA LYS A 29 8.66 24.29 40.35
C LYS A 29 10.08 24.74 40.01
N SER A 30 10.39 25.98 40.36
CA SER A 30 11.70 26.62 40.20
C SER A 30 12.80 25.80 40.88
N VAL A 31 13.68 25.20 40.08
CA VAL A 31 14.94 24.65 40.56
C VAL A 31 15.92 25.82 40.65
N THR A 32 16.24 26.21 41.87
CA THR A 32 17.32 27.16 42.16
C THR A 32 18.64 26.52 41.74
N ILE A 33 19.20 26.98 40.62
CA ILE A 33 20.52 26.53 40.16
C ILE A 33 21.59 27.19 41.05
N PRO A 34 22.45 26.42 41.73
CA PRO A 34 23.56 27.00 42.48
C PRO A 34 24.49 27.73 41.51
N LYS A 35 24.98 28.89 41.95
CA LYS A 35 25.91 29.79 41.24
C LYS A 35 27.27 29.08 41.09
N GLN A 36 27.37 28.16 40.15
CA GLN A 36 28.60 27.45 39.81
C GLN A 36 29.49 28.40 39.01
N GLU A 37 30.67 28.73 39.54
CA GLU A 37 31.65 29.55 38.83
C GLU A 37 31.95 28.97 37.45
N PRO A 38 32.09 29.82 36.43
CA PRO A 38 32.25 29.38 35.05
C PRO A 38 33.55 28.59 34.92
N ASN A 39 33.39 27.28 34.81
CA ASN A 39 34.47 26.36 34.60
C ASN A 39 35.17 26.77 33.30
N ARG A 40 36.44 27.20 33.38
CA ARG A 40 37.18 27.81 32.24
C ARG A 40 37.16 26.95 30.97
N ILE A 41 37.00 25.64 31.14
CA ILE A 41 36.85 24.67 30.06
C ILE A 41 35.52 24.85 29.31
N LEU A 42 34.41 25.08 30.03
CA LEU A 42 33.11 25.35 29.41
C LEU A 42 33.11 26.69 28.69
N THR A 43 33.73 27.73 29.28
CA THR A 43 33.86 29.03 28.62
C THR A 43 34.66 28.91 27.33
N ASN A 44 35.77 28.17 27.35
CA ASN A 44 36.56 27.90 26.14
C ASN A 44 35.79 27.03 25.13
N PHE A 45 34.97 26.09 25.56
CA PHE A 45 34.15 25.25 24.68
C PHE A 45 33.03 26.04 23.99
N TYR A 46 32.37 26.96 24.70
CA TYR A 46 31.38 27.86 24.10
C TYR A 46 32.01 28.89 23.17
N LEU A 47 33.18 29.44 23.53
CA LEU A 47 33.93 30.35 22.64
C LEU A 47 34.45 29.61 21.40
N PHE A 48 34.92 28.36 21.55
CA PHE A 48 35.33 27.49 20.45
C PHE A 48 34.17 27.09 19.53
N SER A 49 32.98 26.86 20.11
CA SER A 49 31.75 26.59 19.35
C SER A 49 31.24 27.81 18.58
N GLN A 50 31.54 29.02 19.05
CA GLN A 50 31.16 30.27 18.37
C GLN A 50 32.20 30.73 17.35
N GLU A 51 33.49 30.48 17.60
CA GLU A 51 34.59 30.84 16.70
C GLU A 51 34.57 30.02 15.40
N ASN A 52 33.93 28.85 15.41
CA ASN A 52 33.76 27.99 14.24
C ASN A 52 32.45 28.20 13.46
N SER A 53 31.76 29.34 13.57
CA SER A 53 30.57 29.55 12.72
C SER A 53 30.43 30.98 12.18
N PRO A 54 30.88 31.18 10.94
CA PRO A 54 30.03 31.85 9.95
C PRO A 54 29.95 31.13 8.59
N LEU A 55 30.62 29.99 8.38
CA LEU A 55 30.70 29.31 7.07
C LEU A 55 30.08 27.90 7.03
N GLU A 56 29.56 27.38 8.16
CA GLU A 56 28.93 26.04 8.27
C GLU A 56 27.39 26.08 8.24
N SER A 57 26.80 27.25 7.98
CA SER A 57 25.34 27.40 7.81
C SER A 57 24.89 27.01 6.40
N THR A 58 25.69 27.31 5.38
CA THR A 58 25.34 27.03 3.98
C THR A 58 25.49 25.55 3.63
N GLU A 59 26.50 24.86 4.16
CA GLU A 59 26.72 23.42 3.90
C GLU A 59 25.67 22.54 4.61
N ASN A 60 25.21 22.92 5.80
CA ASN A 60 24.14 22.21 6.49
C ASN A 60 22.76 22.50 5.88
N GLU A 61 22.48 23.72 5.42
CA GLU A 61 21.24 24.03 4.69
C GLU A 61 21.20 23.32 3.34
N GLU A 62 22.30 23.32 2.57
CA GLU A 62 22.41 22.60 1.29
C GLU A 62 22.31 21.09 1.48
N LYS A 63 22.88 20.53 2.55
CA LYS A 63 22.75 19.11 2.89
C LYS A 63 21.34 18.74 3.36
N VAL A 64 20.68 19.60 4.13
CA VAL A 64 19.28 19.41 4.53
C VAL A 64 18.37 19.54 3.30
N GLU A 65 18.61 20.50 2.42
CA GLU A 65 17.89 20.67 1.15
C GLU A 65 18.11 19.46 0.24
N ASN A 66 19.34 18.97 0.08
CA ASN A 66 19.65 17.74 -0.66
C ASN A 66 19.00 16.50 -0.02
N LEU A 67 18.96 16.40 1.32
CA LEU A 67 18.24 15.34 2.02
C LEU A 67 16.72 15.46 1.88
N LEU A 68 16.17 16.68 1.74
CA LEU A 68 14.74 16.90 1.49
C LEU A 68 14.38 16.62 0.03
N ILE A 69 15.27 16.96 -0.91
CA ILE A 69 15.14 16.67 -2.34
C ILE A 69 15.27 15.15 -2.57
N GLU A 70 16.25 14.49 -1.96
CA GLU A 70 16.41 13.02 -2.02
C GLU A 70 15.20 12.29 -1.42
N LYS A 71 14.61 12.85 -0.36
CA LYS A 71 13.41 12.30 0.29
C LYS A 71 12.10 12.60 -0.44
N ALA A 72 12.04 13.70 -1.21
CA ALA A 72 10.92 14.04 -2.08
C ALA A 72 10.97 13.21 -3.38
N ASP A 73 12.16 13.01 -3.95
CA ASP A 73 12.40 12.13 -5.11
C ASP A 73 12.09 10.65 -4.79
N GLN A 74 12.20 10.27 -3.50
CA GLN A 74 11.82 8.95 -3.00
C GLN A 74 10.30 8.68 -3.01
N GLU A 75 9.43 9.70 -3.05
CA GLU A 75 7.97 9.52 -3.09
C GLU A 75 7.41 9.43 -4.53
N ASP A 76 8.10 10.00 -5.52
CA ASP A 76 7.59 10.11 -6.89
C ASP A 76 7.78 8.84 -7.75
N SER A 77 8.65 7.92 -7.34
CA SER A 77 8.90 6.64 -8.04
C SER A 77 7.86 5.56 -7.72
N PHE A 78 7.19 5.62 -6.57
CA PHE A 78 6.24 4.57 -6.16
C PHE A 78 5.02 4.47 -7.07
N ILE A 79 4.54 5.62 -7.57
CA ILE A 79 3.38 5.70 -8.45
C ILE A 79 3.72 5.13 -9.83
N GLN A 80 4.91 5.43 -10.35
CA GLN A 80 5.36 4.95 -11.66
C GLN A 80 5.54 3.43 -11.68
N ASP A 81 6.11 2.89 -10.61
CA ASP A 81 6.24 1.45 -10.42
C ASP A 81 4.86 0.79 -10.36
N PHE A 82 3.93 1.35 -9.58
CA PHE A 82 2.56 0.84 -9.48
C PHE A 82 1.83 0.82 -10.83
N PHE A 83 1.94 1.89 -11.63
CA PHE A 83 1.39 1.93 -12.99
C PHE A 83 2.05 0.92 -13.92
N THR A 84 3.36 0.68 -13.79
CA THR A 84 4.09 -0.32 -14.58
C THR A 84 3.59 -1.73 -14.26
N TYR A 85 3.44 -2.07 -12.97
CA TYR A 85 2.90 -3.37 -12.56
C TYR A 85 1.43 -3.55 -12.95
N LEU A 86 0.61 -2.49 -12.87
CA LEU A 86 -0.76 -2.48 -13.38
C LEU A 86 -0.82 -2.71 -14.89
N GLY A 87 0.03 -2.03 -15.66
CA GLY A 87 0.12 -2.20 -17.11
C GLY A 87 0.53 -3.61 -17.49
N LEU A 88 1.53 -4.17 -16.81
CA LEU A 88 2.00 -5.53 -17.03
C LEU A 88 0.91 -6.57 -16.72
N SER A 89 0.22 -6.41 -15.59
CA SER A 89 -0.90 -7.28 -15.20
C SER A 89 -2.06 -7.21 -16.20
N THR A 90 -2.42 -6.00 -16.63
CA THR A 90 -3.46 -5.77 -17.65
C THR A 90 -3.10 -6.46 -18.97
N LEU A 91 -1.85 -6.33 -19.42
CA LEU A 91 -1.36 -7.00 -20.62
C LEU A 91 -1.48 -8.53 -20.49
N PHE A 92 -1.14 -9.08 -19.32
CA PHE A 92 -1.22 -10.51 -19.06
C PHE A 92 -2.68 -11.02 -19.12
N ILE A 93 -3.62 -10.26 -18.56
CA ILE A 93 -5.06 -10.55 -18.65
C ILE A 93 -5.55 -10.48 -20.10
N LEU A 94 -5.13 -9.47 -20.87
CA LEU A 94 -5.46 -9.32 -22.30
C LEU A 94 -4.97 -10.52 -23.12
N PHE A 95 -3.75 -11.01 -22.87
CA PHE A 95 -3.26 -12.23 -23.51
C PHE A 95 -4.15 -13.44 -23.19
N GLY A 96 -4.53 -13.62 -21.92
CA GLY A 96 -5.45 -14.68 -21.51
C GLY A 96 -6.84 -14.56 -22.15
N LEU A 97 -7.34 -13.33 -22.32
CA LEU A 97 -8.61 -13.05 -23.00
C LEU A 97 -8.54 -13.40 -24.49
N LEU A 98 -7.48 -12.98 -25.19
CA LEU A 98 -7.29 -13.29 -26.61
C LEU A 98 -7.26 -14.81 -26.85
N ILE A 99 -6.54 -15.56 -26.01
CA ILE A 99 -6.52 -17.03 -26.09
C ILE A 99 -7.94 -17.60 -25.95
N GLY A 100 -8.75 -17.06 -25.04
CA GLY A 100 -10.16 -17.43 -24.87
C GLY A 100 -11.01 -17.13 -26.11
N ILE A 101 -10.88 -15.93 -26.67
CA ILE A 101 -11.61 -15.49 -27.88
C ILE A 101 -11.32 -16.43 -29.05
N PHE A 102 -10.05 -16.69 -29.34
CA PHE A 102 -9.65 -17.58 -30.43
C PHE A 102 -10.14 -19.01 -30.19
N GLY A 103 -10.06 -19.51 -28.95
CA GLY A 103 -10.53 -20.85 -28.62
C GLY A 103 -12.04 -21.02 -28.75
N TYR A 104 -12.84 -20.04 -28.30
CA TYR A 104 -14.30 -20.07 -28.49
C TYR A 104 -14.72 -19.91 -29.95
N HIS A 105 -14.02 -19.06 -30.71
CA HIS A 105 -14.28 -18.92 -32.14
C HIS A 105 -14.05 -20.24 -32.89
N TRP A 106 -13.00 -21.00 -32.55
CA TRP A 106 -12.69 -22.27 -33.19
C TRP A 106 -13.56 -23.45 -32.71
N THR A 107 -13.86 -23.53 -31.40
CA THR A 107 -14.55 -24.69 -30.81
C THR A 107 -16.07 -24.58 -30.80
N ALA A 108 -16.59 -23.36 -30.63
CA ALA A 108 -18.02 -23.08 -30.55
C ALA A 108 -18.59 -22.44 -31.84
N HIS A 109 -17.73 -22.06 -32.80
CA HIS A 109 -18.11 -21.34 -34.03
C HIS A 109 -18.91 -20.06 -33.79
N PHE A 110 -18.70 -19.43 -32.62
CA PHE A 110 -19.33 -18.16 -32.27
C PHE A 110 -18.74 -16.99 -33.06
N SER A 111 -19.52 -15.92 -33.24
CA SER A 111 -18.99 -14.67 -33.81
C SER A 111 -17.88 -14.11 -32.90
N TRP A 112 -17.00 -13.28 -33.44
CA TRP A 112 -15.91 -12.67 -32.66
C TRP A 112 -16.41 -11.94 -31.41
N LEU A 113 -17.57 -11.27 -31.52
CA LEU A 113 -18.16 -10.52 -30.43
C LEU A 113 -18.70 -11.45 -29.34
N ASP A 114 -19.43 -12.50 -29.74
CA ASP A 114 -19.97 -13.48 -28.80
C ASP A 114 -18.85 -14.25 -28.10
N ALA A 115 -17.79 -14.61 -28.83
CA ALA A 115 -16.60 -15.25 -28.27
C ALA A 115 -15.87 -14.34 -27.27
N MET A 116 -15.82 -13.02 -27.52
CA MET A 116 -15.28 -12.04 -26.58
C MET A 116 -16.10 -11.96 -25.30
N VAL A 117 -17.42 -11.90 -25.43
CA VAL A 117 -18.32 -11.87 -24.27
C VAL A 117 -18.17 -13.14 -23.44
N GLU A 118 -18.19 -14.33 -24.05
CA GLU A 118 -18.00 -15.61 -23.35
C GLU A 118 -16.64 -15.71 -22.64
N ALA A 119 -15.56 -15.36 -23.35
CA ALA A 119 -14.22 -15.38 -22.77
C ALA A 119 -14.12 -14.42 -21.57
N SER A 120 -14.67 -13.21 -21.70
CA SER A 120 -14.63 -12.21 -20.64
C SER A 120 -15.47 -12.61 -19.41
N MET A 121 -16.64 -13.23 -19.62
CA MET A 121 -17.48 -13.73 -18.54
C MET A 121 -16.74 -14.79 -17.73
N ILE A 122 -16.18 -15.82 -18.39
CA ILE A 122 -15.41 -16.86 -17.71
C ILE A 122 -14.18 -16.29 -17.01
N LEU A 123 -13.46 -15.37 -17.65
CA LEU A 123 -12.30 -14.71 -17.06
C LEU A 123 -12.65 -13.88 -15.83
N SER A 124 -13.86 -13.32 -15.76
CA SER A 124 -14.37 -12.63 -14.57
C SER A 124 -14.86 -13.59 -13.47
N GLY A 125 -14.92 -14.89 -13.74
CA GLY A 125 -15.46 -15.92 -12.85
C GLY A 125 -16.97 -16.13 -12.99
N MET A 126 -17.62 -15.50 -13.96
CA MET A 126 -19.01 -15.77 -14.32
C MET A 126 -19.07 -16.95 -15.29
N GLY A 127 -20.15 -17.75 -15.23
CA GLY A 127 -20.35 -18.86 -16.16
C GLY A 127 -20.58 -18.39 -17.60
N PRO A 128 -20.69 -19.32 -18.57
CA PRO A 128 -20.98 -18.95 -19.95
C PRO A 128 -22.38 -18.32 -20.11
N VAL A 129 -22.53 -17.31 -20.97
CA VAL A 129 -23.82 -16.61 -21.24
C VAL A 129 -24.70 -17.47 -22.13
N HIS A 130 -24.11 -18.02 -23.18
CA HIS A 130 -24.79 -18.77 -24.22
C HIS A 130 -24.64 -20.28 -24.00
N PRO A 131 -25.67 -21.08 -24.33
CA PRO A 131 -25.59 -22.51 -24.23
C PRO A 131 -24.50 -23.05 -25.17
N LEU A 132 -23.53 -23.76 -24.60
CA LEU A 132 -22.48 -24.44 -25.36
C LEU A 132 -23.08 -25.65 -26.08
N LEU A 133 -23.32 -25.51 -27.39
CA LEU A 133 -24.01 -26.50 -28.21
C LEU A 133 -23.14 -27.72 -28.56
N THR A 134 -21.82 -27.57 -28.60
CA THR A 134 -20.89 -28.65 -28.99
C THR A 134 -20.17 -29.24 -27.78
N ASN A 135 -19.88 -30.55 -27.82
CA ASN A 135 -19.10 -31.22 -26.76
C ASN A 135 -17.68 -30.65 -26.66
N SER A 136 -17.09 -30.27 -27.80
CA SER A 136 -15.77 -29.63 -27.87
C SER A 136 -15.75 -28.28 -27.15
N ALA A 137 -16.79 -27.45 -27.32
CA ALA A 137 -16.91 -26.17 -26.62
C ALA A 137 -17.06 -26.33 -25.10
N LYS A 138 -17.80 -27.36 -24.64
CA LYS A 138 -17.92 -27.68 -23.20
C LYS A 138 -16.60 -28.09 -22.55
N LEU A 139 -15.81 -28.91 -23.24
CA LEU A 139 -14.48 -29.28 -22.78
C LEU A 139 -13.55 -28.07 -22.75
N PHE A 140 -13.53 -27.28 -23.82
CA PHE A 140 -12.75 -26.06 -23.89
C PHE A 140 -13.11 -25.07 -22.77
N ALA A 141 -14.41 -24.83 -22.55
CA ALA A 141 -14.88 -23.94 -21.50
C ALA A 141 -14.40 -24.37 -20.10
N SER A 142 -14.41 -25.67 -19.82
CA SER A 142 -13.90 -26.22 -18.55
C SER A 142 -12.40 -25.95 -18.37
N PHE A 143 -11.59 -26.24 -19.39
CA PHE A 143 -10.14 -25.96 -19.34
C PHE A 143 -9.85 -24.47 -19.26
N TYR A 144 -10.59 -23.66 -20.03
CA TYR A 144 -10.45 -22.22 -20.04
C TYR A 144 -10.86 -21.61 -18.69
N ALA A 145 -11.89 -22.13 -18.01
CA ALA A 145 -12.26 -21.68 -16.67
C ALA A 145 -11.13 -21.91 -15.64
N LEU A 146 -10.43 -23.05 -15.70
CA LEU A 146 -9.28 -23.31 -14.83
C LEU A 146 -8.09 -22.40 -15.17
N PHE A 147 -7.78 -22.26 -16.47
CA PHE A 147 -6.69 -21.41 -16.94
C PHE A 147 -6.91 -19.93 -16.60
N SER A 148 -8.11 -19.41 -16.88
CA SER A 148 -8.47 -18.02 -16.62
C SER A 148 -8.48 -17.69 -15.13
N GLY A 149 -8.95 -18.61 -14.28
CA GLY A 149 -8.82 -18.48 -12.82
C GLY A 149 -7.36 -18.37 -12.37
N LEU A 150 -6.45 -19.17 -12.94
CA LEU A 150 -5.02 -19.07 -12.63
C LEU A 150 -4.42 -17.74 -13.11
N VAL A 151 -4.74 -17.31 -14.33
CA VAL A 151 -4.29 -16.01 -14.88
C VAL A 151 -4.76 -14.86 -13.99
N PHE A 152 -6.01 -14.90 -13.52
CA PHE A 152 -6.55 -13.89 -12.61
C PHE A 152 -5.80 -13.86 -11.27
N VAL A 153 -5.51 -15.02 -10.68
CA VAL A 153 -4.73 -15.11 -9.42
C VAL A 153 -3.32 -14.56 -9.61
N LEU A 154 -2.64 -14.89 -10.72
CA LEU A 154 -1.32 -14.36 -11.03
C LEU A 154 -1.35 -12.84 -11.21
N ALA A 155 -2.33 -12.33 -11.96
CA ALA A 155 -2.53 -10.91 -12.18
C ALA A 155 -2.77 -10.16 -10.86
N MET A 156 -3.57 -10.72 -9.96
CA MET A 156 -3.80 -10.17 -8.62
C MET A 156 -2.52 -10.19 -7.76
N GLY A 157 -1.73 -11.26 -7.84
CA GLY A 157 -0.44 -11.37 -7.14
C GLY A 157 0.56 -10.28 -7.54
N VAL A 158 0.62 -9.96 -8.84
CA VAL A 158 1.46 -8.86 -9.36
C VAL A 158 1.02 -7.51 -8.77
N VAL A 159 -0.29 -7.25 -8.72
CA VAL A 159 -0.84 -6.00 -8.18
C VAL A 159 -0.68 -5.90 -6.65
N LEU A 160 -0.76 -7.02 -5.94
CA LEU A 160 -0.61 -7.05 -4.48
C LEU A 160 0.85 -6.94 -4.00
N SER A 161 1.83 -7.25 -4.85
CA SER A 161 3.27 -7.17 -4.52
C SER A 161 3.70 -5.85 -3.85
N PRO A 162 3.44 -4.65 -4.43
CA PRO A 162 3.80 -3.38 -3.80
C PRO A 162 3.05 -3.12 -2.49
N LEU A 163 1.82 -3.61 -2.37
CA LEU A 163 1.00 -3.45 -1.16
C LEU A 163 1.62 -4.23 0.01
N VAL A 164 1.98 -5.49 -0.22
CA VAL A 164 2.63 -6.35 0.79
C VAL A 164 3.98 -5.78 1.21
N TYR A 165 4.78 -5.30 0.24
CA TYR A 165 6.06 -4.65 0.53
C TYR A 165 5.89 -3.43 1.46
N SER A 166 4.91 -2.57 1.18
CA SER A 166 4.62 -1.38 1.99
C SER A 166 4.19 -1.72 3.42
N LEU A 167 3.35 -2.75 3.59
CA LEU A 167 2.92 -3.23 4.91
C LEU A 167 4.10 -3.76 5.74
N LEU A 168 4.97 -4.58 5.13
CA LEU A 168 6.15 -5.12 5.80
C LEU A 168 7.14 -4.02 6.22
N LYS A 169 7.32 -2.99 5.38
CA LYS A 169 8.17 -1.83 5.71
C LYS A 169 7.65 -1.12 6.97
N LYS A 170 6.35 -0.85 7.07
CA LYS A 170 5.75 -0.19 8.25
C LYS A 170 5.87 -1.03 9.52
N LEU A 171 5.69 -2.34 9.42
CA LEU A 171 5.82 -3.25 10.58
C LEU A 171 7.25 -3.27 11.13
N ARG A 172 8.27 -3.33 10.26
CA ARG A 172 9.67 -3.29 10.68
C ARG A 172 10.02 -1.97 11.37
N LEU A 173 9.55 -0.85 10.83
CA LEU A 173 9.82 0.48 11.40
C LEU A 173 9.17 0.70 12.77
N ASN A 174 8.00 0.12 13.02
CA ASN A 174 7.36 0.21 14.34
C ASN A 174 8.09 -0.64 15.38
N ALA A 175 8.59 -1.82 15.00
CA ALA A 175 9.34 -2.69 15.90
C ALA A 175 10.68 -2.09 16.37
N THR A 176 11.27 -1.15 15.62
CA THR A 176 12.54 -0.49 16.00
C THR A 176 12.37 0.76 16.87
N LYS A 177 11.13 1.24 17.10
CA LYS A 177 10.85 2.47 17.85
C LYS A 177 10.49 2.25 19.32
N GLU A 178 10.51 1.00 19.78
CA GLU A 178 10.16 0.62 21.16
C GLU A 178 11.39 0.23 22.02
N GLU A 179 12.61 0.46 21.54
CA GLU A 179 13.88 0.39 22.30
C GLU A 179 14.49 1.78 22.49
#